data_AF-A0A2V2XJ62-F1
#
_entry.id   AF-A0A2V2XJ62-F1
#
_cell.length_a   1.000
_cell.length_b   1.000
_cell.length_c   1.000
_cell.angle_alpha   90.00
_cell.angle_beta   90.00
_cell.angle_gamma   90.00
#
_symmetry.space_group_name_H-M   'P 1'
#
loop_
_entity.id
_entity.type
_entity.pdbx_description
1 polymer ?
#
loop_
_entity_poly.entity_id
_entity_poly.type
_entity_poly.pdbx_seq_one_letter_code
_entity_poly.pdbx_strand_id
1 'polypeptide(L)'
;MRRPHTTDIQQREKRHNVFFIPEVKPSVAGSGASRFSHSPTASSGSRVSVSKHVSMLEASRHRLSIRKSAAFPMQQTAPKPFLSSCADITRHGRDWNAEFQLAWEMDDSTISQAEARMEQLCRVEREFVAEATRTVKQIVMLDDDGPRELPKFLQCYRVDNIFFRVLPDSRSGRNYVASLRGVLQSRTRLLTVPLSCMFFYRGMPVLAQALVPMPREPTRLYGAGSTNNQEVVAEILHMAEALNIPFPDGTLEVYEGLDGRFYLTNSNSTLTPLFVDDTIMKRQEMLRVCECVTDSHEDTVAVLDKDEVLDAIVESCMDSGISTITDCLKIVCEHLHGFGVNMCLLKQVIQKIATSDGYSAAAVANVKEILFVEMLARSVKQEFYLEVQGKRVAYDDEVLSATLSKHMAEAFTTVDVFQSRFLEVVAKKYGVVDEDNDIIRGLTTVRLSRKAEIVARICALLGVTIEKNGRKKNPT
;
A
#
# COMPACT_ATOMS: atom_id res chain seq x y z
N MET A 1 63.48 11.52 7.80
CA MET A 1 64.02 12.74 8.45
C MET A 1 63.17 13.08 9.68
N ARG A 2 63.55 14.10 10.47
CA ARG A 2 62.93 14.42 11.78
C ARG A 2 61.60 15.20 11.65
N ARG A 3 60.74 15.10 12.66
CA ARG A 3 59.67 16.09 12.95
C ARG A 3 60.29 17.43 13.36
N PRO A 4 59.49 18.51 13.37
CA PRO A 4 59.34 19.30 14.58
C PRO A 4 57.93 19.18 15.18
N HIS A 5 57.83 19.31 16.50
CA HIS A 5 56.61 19.71 17.20
C HIS A 5 56.69 21.20 17.49
N THR A 6 55.56 21.90 17.47
CA THR A 6 55.33 23.09 18.29
C THR A 6 53.98 22.93 18.99
N THR A 7 53.98 23.16 20.29
CA THR A 7 52.79 23.27 21.13
C THR A 7 52.43 24.74 21.26
N ASP A 8 51.13 25.06 21.40
CA ASP A 8 50.76 26.06 22.39
C ASP A 8 49.39 25.77 23.00
N ILE A 9 49.20 26.19 24.25
CA ILE A 9 47.97 25.99 25.03
C ILE A 9 47.67 27.28 25.79
N GLN A 10 46.52 27.90 25.49
CA GLN A 10 45.67 28.76 26.34
C GLN A 10 44.56 29.36 25.45
N GLN A 11 43.41 29.83 25.95
CA GLN A 11 42.92 29.95 27.32
C GLN A 11 41.41 29.63 27.38
N ARG A 12 40.85 29.36 28.56
CA ARG A 12 39.46 28.90 28.76
C ARG A 12 38.66 29.91 29.59
N GLU A 13 37.91 30.79 28.94
CA GLU A 13 37.01 31.72 29.66
C GLU A 13 35.75 31.03 30.23
N LYS A 14 35.28 31.55 31.36
CA LYS A 14 34.06 31.11 32.07
C LYS A 14 33.10 32.28 32.27
N ARG A 15 31.83 32.13 31.87
CA ARG A 15 30.69 32.78 32.54
C ARG A 15 29.63 31.70 32.77
N HIS A 16 29.49 31.13 33.96
CA HIS A 16 29.04 31.67 35.26
C HIS A 16 27.53 31.51 35.49
N ASN A 17 27.20 30.46 36.28
CA ASN A 17 26.07 30.32 37.22
C ASN A 17 24.66 30.09 36.59
N VAL A 18 23.71 29.37 37.21
CA VAL A 18 23.33 29.24 38.65
C VAL A 18 22.95 27.78 39.07
N PHE A 19 22.99 27.47 40.38
CA PHE A 19 22.48 26.25 41.09
C PHE A 19 21.62 26.71 42.31
N PHE A 20 20.79 25.95 43.05
CA PHE A 20 20.62 24.51 43.37
C PHE A 20 19.09 24.12 43.30
N ILE A 21 18.49 22.92 43.48
CA ILE A 21 18.71 21.65 44.26
C ILE A 21 18.43 21.78 45.79
N PRO A 22 17.60 20.94 46.49
CA PRO A 22 16.46 20.06 46.12
C PRO A 22 15.23 20.16 47.11
N GLU A 23 14.41 19.10 47.21
CA GLU A 23 13.22 18.89 48.08
C GLU A 23 13.46 18.85 49.61
N VAL A 24 12.39 19.10 50.40
CA VAL A 24 12.14 18.51 51.74
C VAL A 24 10.62 18.27 51.95
N LYS A 25 10.22 17.25 52.74
CA LYS A 25 8.82 16.96 53.15
C LYS A 25 8.50 17.52 54.58
N PRO A 26 7.58 16.95 55.40
CA PRO A 26 6.22 17.50 55.57
C PRO A 26 5.87 17.88 57.03
N SER A 27 4.71 18.51 57.24
CA SER A 27 4.08 18.60 58.57
C SER A 27 2.55 18.72 58.50
N VAL A 28 1.87 18.34 59.59
CA VAL A 28 0.40 18.28 59.75
C VAL A 28 0.05 18.57 61.23
N ALA A 29 -0.98 19.37 61.53
CA ALA A 29 -1.88 19.19 62.68
C ALA A 29 -2.99 20.26 62.79
N GLY A 30 -4.22 19.81 63.11
CA GLY A 30 -5.30 20.62 63.74
C GLY A 30 -6.10 21.56 62.81
N SER A 31 -7.34 21.95 63.17
CA SER A 31 -8.27 21.42 64.18
C SER A 31 -9.68 22.01 63.94
N GLY A 32 -10.77 21.32 64.29
CA GLY A 32 -12.11 21.95 64.31
C GLY A 32 -13.33 21.03 64.13
N ALA A 33 -14.12 20.91 65.21
CA ALA A 33 -15.50 20.39 65.28
C ALA A 33 -16.46 20.87 64.16
N SER A 34 -17.63 20.32 63.85
CA SER A 34 -18.37 19.05 64.08
C SER A 34 -19.86 19.37 63.88
N ARG A 35 -20.68 18.52 63.23
CA ARG A 35 -22.05 18.10 63.66
C ARG A 35 -22.75 17.25 62.58
N PHE A 36 -23.76 16.49 63.01
CA PHE A 36 -24.57 15.56 62.20
C PHE A 36 -25.84 16.22 61.64
N SER A 37 -26.33 15.78 60.47
CA SER A 37 -27.72 15.27 60.31
C SER A 37 -27.98 14.67 58.90
N HIS A 38 -29.06 13.90 58.80
CA HIS A 38 -29.44 12.95 57.75
C HIS A 38 -29.74 13.47 56.33
N SER A 39 -29.69 12.54 55.37
CA SER A 39 -30.16 12.56 53.96
C SER A 39 -31.71 12.58 53.83
N PRO A 40 -32.34 12.47 52.62
CA PRO A 40 -31.82 12.58 51.24
C PRO A 40 -32.68 13.45 50.27
N THR A 41 -32.16 13.83 49.10
CA THR A 41 -32.92 13.94 47.82
C THR A 41 -31.97 14.15 46.63
N ALA A 42 -32.47 14.04 45.39
CA ALA A 42 -31.66 14.09 44.17
C ALA A 42 -32.06 15.25 43.24
N SER A 43 -31.07 15.85 42.55
CA SER A 43 -31.17 16.27 41.14
C SER A 43 -29.86 16.86 40.58
N SER A 44 -29.73 16.78 39.24
CA SER A 44 -28.93 17.62 38.34
C SER A 44 -27.58 18.25 38.78
N GLY A 45 -26.50 17.79 38.14
CA GLY A 45 -25.79 18.64 37.19
C GLY A 45 -24.70 19.60 37.70
N SER A 46 -23.46 19.09 37.82
CA SER A 46 -22.26 19.88 37.53
C SER A 46 -21.14 19.00 36.99
N ARG A 47 -20.55 19.37 35.84
CA ARG A 47 -19.36 18.72 35.28
C ARG A 47 -18.12 19.40 35.83
N VAL A 48 -17.58 18.90 36.95
CA VAL A 48 -16.24 19.30 37.40
C VAL A 48 -15.20 18.74 36.44
N SER A 49 -14.39 19.61 35.84
CA SER A 49 -13.35 19.25 34.87
C SER A 49 -12.16 18.59 35.56
N VAL A 50 -12.08 17.26 35.53
CA VAL A 50 -10.85 16.54 35.85
C VAL A 50 -9.84 16.80 34.74
N SER A 51 -8.82 17.63 35.03
CA SER A 51 -7.68 17.85 34.14
C SER A 51 -6.81 16.59 34.09
N LYS A 52 -7.18 15.63 33.22
CA LYS A 52 -6.33 14.48 32.92
C LYS A 52 -4.96 14.97 32.41
N HIS A 53 -3.89 14.46 32.99
CA HIS A 53 -2.58 14.52 32.36
C HIS A 53 -2.67 13.79 31.01
N VAL A 54 -2.44 14.53 29.92
CA VAL A 54 -2.44 13.97 28.56
C VAL A 54 -1.31 12.94 28.47
N SER A 55 -1.67 11.67 28.25
CA SER A 55 -0.69 10.62 28.01
C SER A 55 0.02 10.88 26.68
N MET A 56 1.29 10.47 26.54
CA MET A 56 1.96 10.57 25.23
C MET A 56 1.23 9.78 24.14
N LEU A 57 0.49 8.71 24.47
CA LEU A 57 -0.36 8.01 23.51
C LEU A 57 -1.52 8.89 22.98
N GLU A 58 -2.12 9.73 23.83
CA GLU A 58 -3.17 10.67 23.40
C GLU A 58 -2.57 11.82 22.57
N ALA A 59 -1.36 12.29 22.93
CA ALA A 59 -0.62 13.27 22.13
C ALA A 59 -0.23 12.72 20.74
N SER A 60 0.09 11.42 20.62
CA SER A 60 0.30 10.74 19.33
C SER A 60 -0.99 10.67 18.52
N ARG A 61 -2.12 10.27 19.12
CA ARG A 61 -3.44 10.18 18.46
C ARG A 61 -3.87 11.53 17.85
N HIS A 62 -3.63 12.65 18.53
CA HIS A 62 -4.05 13.97 18.04
C HIS A 62 -3.10 14.65 17.04
N ARG A 63 -1.86 14.14 16.84
CA ARG A 63 -0.90 14.73 15.88
C ARG A 63 -1.05 14.26 14.43
N LEU A 64 -1.98 13.36 14.15
CA LEU A 64 -2.08 12.65 12.86
C LEU A 64 -3.05 13.28 11.83
N SER A 65 -3.50 14.52 12.04
CA SER A 65 -4.42 15.20 11.11
C SER A 65 -3.72 15.67 9.82
N ILE A 66 -3.56 14.78 8.85
CA ILE A 66 -3.08 15.12 7.50
C ILE A 66 -4.16 15.89 6.74
N ARG A 67 -3.73 16.85 5.90
CA ARG A 67 -4.60 17.82 5.20
C ARG A 67 -5.54 17.13 4.21
N LYS A 68 -6.77 17.65 4.11
CA LYS A 68 -7.71 17.28 3.04
C LYS A 68 -7.11 17.61 1.67
N SER A 69 -7.17 16.67 0.74
CA SER A 69 -7.05 16.81 -0.72
C SER A 69 -5.98 17.78 -1.25
N ALA A 70 -4.82 17.22 -1.59
CA ALA A 70 -4.00 17.70 -2.69
C ALA A 70 -3.73 16.51 -3.63
N ALA A 71 -3.49 16.76 -4.92
CA ALA A 71 -2.94 15.72 -5.80
C ALA A 71 -1.60 15.28 -5.19
N PHE A 72 -1.45 13.99 -4.88
CA PHE A 72 -0.32 13.50 -4.10
C PHE A 72 0.97 13.57 -4.93
N PRO A 73 1.96 14.41 -4.56
CA PRO A 73 3.22 14.46 -5.29
C PRO A 73 3.94 13.12 -5.12
N MET A 74 4.26 12.47 -6.24
CA MET A 74 4.59 11.05 -6.33
C MET A 74 5.96 10.65 -5.78
N GLN A 75 6.55 11.47 -4.90
CA GLN A 75 7.78 11.11 -4.19
C GLN A 75 7.49 10.02 -3.18
N GLN A 76 7.74 8.77 -3.59
CA GLN A 76 7.78 7.61 -2.72
C GLN A 76 8.99 7.76 -1.77
N THR A 77 8.79 8.49 -0.67
CA THR A 77 9.82 8.99 0.25
C THR A 77 10.48 7.92 1.14
N ALA A 78 10.58 6.69 0.65
CA ALA A 78 11.16 5.54 1.33
C ALA A 78 12.70 5.57 1.48
N PRO A 79 13.52 6.12 0.56
CA PRO A 79 14.97 5.97 0.63
C PRO A 79 15.59 6.45 1.94
N LYS A 80 15.26 7.64 2.43
CA LYS A 80 15.88 8.22 3.63
C LYS A 80 15.67 7.40 4.92
N PRO A 81 14.44 7.02 5.32
CA PRO A 81 14.24 6.17 6.50
C PRO A 81 14.76 4.72 6.31
N PHE A 82 14.69 4.18 5.09
CA PHE A 82 15.21 2.84 4.78
C PHE A 82 16.74 2.79 4.87
N LEU A 83 17.45 3.63 4.12
CA LEU A 83 18.92 3.73 4.13
C LEU A 83 19.46 4.03 5.54
N SER A 84 18.78 4.91 6.29
CA SER A 84 19.13 5.19 7.69
C SER A 84 18.93 3.99 8.64
N SER A 85 18.17 2.97 8.23
CA SER A 85 17.98 1.72 8.99
C SER A 85 18.96 0.62 8.56
N CYS A 86 19.35 0.61 7.28
CA CYS A 86 20.32 -0.33 6.69
C CYS A 86 21.72 -0.24 7.34
N ALA A 87 22.13 0.96 7.77
CA ALA A 87 23.39 1.21 8.46
C ALA A 87 23.53 0.51 9.84
N ASP A 88 22.43 0.07 10.44
CA ASP A 88 22.37 -0.56 11.78
C ASP A 88 22.00 -2.06 11.71
N ILE A 89 22.22 -2.73 10.57
CA ILE A 89 21.84 -4.14 10.36
C ILE A 89 22.38 -5.09 11.45
N THR A 90 21.54 -6.02 11.90
CA THR A 90 21.81 -6.87 13.07
C THR A 90 22.53 -8.15 12.64
N ARG A 91 23.79 -8.31 13.09
CA ARG A 91 24.65 -9.47 12.79
C ARG A 91 24.12 -10.85 13.24
N HIS A 92 23.09 -10.86 14.08
CA HIS A 92 22.43 -12.07 14.57
C HIS A 92 21.02 -12.27 13.98
N GLY A 93 20.53 -11.32 13.17
CA GLY A 93 19.31 -11.47 12.39
C GLY A 93 19.59 -12.20 11.08
N ARG A 94 18.55 -12.80 10.49
CA ARG A 94 18.60 -13.45 9.17
C ARG A 94 18.95 -12.43 8.08
N ASP A 95 19.76 -12.83 7.09
CA ASP A 95 20.02 -12.03 5.90
C ASP A 95 19.07 -12.41 4.77
N TRP A 96 17.88 -11.83 4.85
CA TRP A 96 16.81 -11.99 3.87
C TRP A 96 17.20 -11.55 2.46
N ASN A 97 18.15 -10.61 2.32
CA ASN A 97 18.59 -10.14 1.01
C ASN A 97 19.58 -11.14 0.41
N ALA A 98 20.58 -11.62 1.17
CA ALA A 98 21.50 -12.64 0.69
C ALA A 98 20.78 -13.92 0.25
N GLU A 99 19.79 -14.40 1.02
CA GLU A 99 18.99 -15.58 0.63
C GLU A 99 18.10 -15.35 -0.59
N PHE A 100 17.48 -14.16 -0.71
CA PHE A 100 16.67 -13.81 -1.86
C PHE A 100 17.51 -13.68 -3.14
N GLN A 101 18.69 -13.04 -3.06
CA GLN A 101 19.59 -12.95 -4.22
C GLN A 101 20.18 -14.31 -4.58
N LEU A 102 20.61 -15.14 -3.63
CA LEU A 102 21.10 -16.49 -3.92
C LEU A 102 20.05 -17.37 -4.61
N ALA A 103 18.76 -17.17 -4.31
CA ALA A 103 17.67 -17.80 -5.04
C ALA A 103 17.47 -17.15 -6.43
N TRP A 104 17.54 -15.82 -6.55
CA TRP A 104 17.37 -15.11 -7.83
C TRP A 104 18.49 -15.40 -8.84
N GLU A 105 19.73 -15.48 -8.36
CA GLU A 105 20.97 -15.76 -9.10
C GLU A 105 21.07 -17.22 -9.61
N MET A 106 20.09 -18.08 -9.30
CA MET A 106 20.01 -19.44 -9.86
C MET A 106 19.74 -19.43 -11.37
N ASP A 107 20.37 -20.39 -12.06
CA ASP A 107 20.18 -20.66 -13.48
C ASP A 107 18.72 -21.00 -13.83
N ASP A 108 18.27 -20.61 -15.02
CA ASP A 108 16.96 -20.94 -15.60
C ASP A 108 17.02 -21.48 -17.03
N SER A 109 18.20 -21.92 -17.47
CA SER A 109 18.44 -22.46 -18.82
C SER A 109 17.68 -23.75 -19.16
N THR A 110 17.16 -24.47 -18.16
CA THR A 110 16.22 -25.60 -18.34
C THR A 110 15.00 -25.48 -17.42
N ILE A 111 13.90 -26.14 -17.81
CA ILE A 111 12.63 -26.15 -17.06
C ILE A 111 12.84 -26.55 -15.60
N SER A 112 13.58 -27.63 -15.33
CA SER A 112 13.81 -28.12 -13.95
C SER A 112 14.60 -27.13 -13.08
N GLN A 113 15.54 -26.38 -13.68
CA GLN A 113 16.28 -25.33 -12.97
C GLN A 113 15.38 -24.11 -12.70
N ALA A 114 14.55 -23.71 -13.67
CA ALA A 114 13.56 -22.64 -13.51
C ALA A 114 12.50 -22.98 -12.43
N GLU A 115 12.04 -24.24 -12.37
CA GLU A 115 11.16 -24.77 -11.33
C GLU A 115 11.84 -24.75 -9.95
N ALA A 116 13.07 -25.27 -9.84
CA ALA A 116 13.83 -25.26 -8.60
C ALA A 116 14.10 -23.83 -8.10
N ARG A 117 14.43 -22.90 -9.01
CA ARG A 117 14.57 -21.46 -8.69
C ARG A 117 13.26 -20.89 -8.15
N MET A 118 12.13 -21.17 -8.81
CA MET A 118 10.83 -20.70 -8.37
C MET A 118 10.47 -21.25 -6.98
N GLU A 119 10.80 -22.51 -6.68
CA GLU A 119 10.61 -23.09 -5.35
C GLU A 119 11.45 -22.34 -4.28
N GLN A 120 12.73 -22.06 -4.55
CA GLN A 120 13.57 -21.32 -3.60
C GLN A 120 13.06 -19.90 -3.35
N LEU A 121 12.67 -19.17 -4.42
CA LEU A 121 12.10 -17.83 -4.33
C LEU A 121 10.79 -17.83 -3.51
N CYS A 122 9.85 -18.73 -3.82
CA CYS A 122 8.60 -18.89 -3.09
C CYS A 122 8.82 -19.31 -1.62
N ARG A 123 9.87 -20.09 -1.30
CA ARG A 123 10.23 -20.39 0.09
C ARG A 123 10.65 -19.13 0.83
N VAL A 124 11.60 -18.38 0.28
CA VAL A 124 12.16 -17.17 0.92
C VAL A 124 11.07 -16.10 1.09
N GLU A 125 10.23 -15.86 0.08
CA GLU A 125 9.09 -14.93 0.18
C GLU A 125 8.11 -15.37 1.27
N ARG A 126 7.69 -16.65 1.29
CA ARG A 126 6.74 -17.19 2.28
C ARG A 126 7.25 -17.03 3.71
N GLU A 127 8.54 -17.28 3.94
CA GLU A 127 9.15 -17.16 5.27
C GLU A 127 9.33 -15.71 5.70
N PHE A 128 9.72 -14.81 4.78
CA PHE A 128 9.79 -13.37 5.03
C PHE A 128 8.41 -12.79 5.36
N VAL A 129 7.38 -13.19 4.61
CA VAL A 129 5.99 -12.82 4.87
C VAL A 129 5.51 -13.36 6.22
N ALA A 130 5.88 -14.58 6.60
CA ALA A 130 5.50 -15.17 7.89
C ALA A 130 6.05 -14.36 9.09
N GLU A 131 7.35 -14.02 9.07
CA GLU A 131 7.97 -13.20 10.13
C GLU A 131 7.37 -11.79 10.17
N ALA A 132 7.30 -11.11 9.01
CA ALA A 132 6.77 -9.76 8.91
C ALA A 132 5.28 -9.65 9.31
N THR A 133 4.47 -10.71 9.11
CA THR A 133 3.04 -10.73 9.43
C THR A 133 2.75 -10.39 10.89
N ARG A 134 3.55 -10.89 11.84
CA ARG A 134 3.36 -10.61 13.27
C ARG A 134 3.54 -9.12 13.54
N THR A 135 4.70 -8.58 13.16
CA THR A 135 5.07 -7.18 13.36
C THR A 135 4.09 -6.21 12.70
N VAL A 136 3.59 -6.52 11.50
CA VAL A 136 2.58 -5.72 10.79
C VAL A 136 1.26 -5.63 11.57
N LYS A 137 0.80 -6.73 12.18
CA LYS A 137 -0.39 -6.71 13.04
C LYS A 137 -0.16 -5.78 14.23
N GLN A 138 0.96 -5.93 14.94
CA GLN A 138 1.28 -5.08 16.10
C GLN A 138 1.32 -3.59 15.75
N ILE A 139 1.94 -3.22 14.62
CA ILE A 139 2.00 -1.84 14.11
C ILE A 139 0.60 -1.27 13.83
N VAL A 140 -0.28 -2.02 13.16
CA VAL A 140 -1.61 -1.53 12.75
C VAL A 140 -2.61 -1.52 13.91
N MET A 141 -2.51 -2.48 14.83
CA MET A 141 -3.34 -2.54 16.03
C MET A 141 -2.99 -1.44 17.06
N LEU A 142 -1.81 -0.81 16.94
CA LEU A 142 -1.20 0.02 17.99
C LEU A 142 -1.02 -0.78 19.29
N ASP A 143 -0.49 -1.98 19.16
CA ASP A 143 -0.18 -2.91 20.26
C ASP A 143 0.85 -2.31 21.23
N ASP A 144 0.62 -2.45 22.54
CA ASP A 144 1.50 -1.89 23.59
C ASP A 144 2.87 -2.60 23.62
N ASP A 145 2.91 -3.89 23.27
CA ASP A 145 4.14 -4.68 23.04
C ASP A 145 4.66 -4.58 21.59
N GLY A 146 4.14 -3.62 20.82
CA GLY A 146 4.52 -3.37 19.42
C GLY A 146 5.90 -2.72 19.24
N PRO A 147 6.45 -2.74 18.00
CA PRO A 147 7.74 -2.13 17.72
C PRO A 147 7.69 -0.61 17.86
N ARG A 148 8.78 -0.02 18.37
CA ARG A 148 8.88 1.44 18.51
C ARG A 148 9.12 2.11 17.16
N GLU A 149 8.44 3.24 16.96
CA GLU A 149 8.61 4.12 15.81
C GLU A 149 10.05 4.68 15.78
N LEU A 150 10.63 4.77 14.58
CA LEU A 150 12.02 5.18 14.39
C LEU A 150 12.21 6.67 14.75
N PRO A 151 13.22 7.03 15.56
CA PRO A 151 13.50 8.42 15.89
C PRO A 151 13.67 9.28 14.62
N LYS A 152 12.86 10.34 14.51
CA LYS A 152 12.73 11.29 13.37
C LYS A 152 11.91 10.79 12.16
N PHE A 153 11.49 9.52 12.10
CA PHE A 153 10.79 8.96 10.93
C PHE A 153 9.41 8.42 11.30
N LEU A 154 8.40 9.29 11.18
CA LEU A 154 7.00 8.93 11.43
C LEU A 154 6.54 7.75 10.59
N GLN A 155 5.75 6.86 11.19
CA GLN A 155 5.16 5.66 10.58
C GLN A 155 6.19 4.69 9.98
N CYS A 156 7.45 4.79 10.41
CA CYS A 156 8.55 3.89 10.05
C CYS A 156 9.03 3.14 11.30
N TYR A 157 9.27 1.84 11.17
CA TYR A 157 9.62 0.94 12.27
C TYR A 157 10.72 -0.02 11.80
N ARG A 158 11.42 -0.65 12.74
CA ARG A 158 12.46 -1.65 12.47
C ARG A 158 12.41 -2.76 13.49
N VAL A 159 12.39 -4.01 13.02
CA VAL A 159 12.51 -5.22 13.84
C VAL A 159 13.53 -6.11 13.17
N ASP A 160 14.58 -6.48 13.91
CA ASP A 160 15.73 -7.23 13.43
C ASP A 160 16.29 -6.67 12.10
N ASN A 161 16.27 -7.46 11.03
CA ASN A 161 16.73 -7.09 9.70
C ASN A 161 15.58 -6.72 8.73
N ILE A 162 14.43 -6.29 9.27
CA ILE A 162 13.26 -5.87 8.50
C ILE A 162 12.87 -4.42 8.87
N PHE A 163 12.79 -3.56 7.84
CA PHE A 163 12.21 -2.23 7.90
C PHE A 163 10.71 -2.30 7.56
N PHE A 164 9.88 -1.57 8.29
CA PHE A 164 8.44 -1.49 8.05
C PHE A 164 8.02 -0.03 7.90
N ARG A 165 7.16 0.25 6.92
CA ARG A 165 6.58 1.58 6.71
C ARG A 165 5.08 1.49 6.50
N VAL A 166 4.30 2.13 7.37
CA VAL A 166 2.88 2.36 7.14
C VAL A 166 2.77 3.46 6.08
N LEU A 167 2.15 3.15 4.95
CA LEU A 167 2.07 4.06 3.80
C LEU A 167 0.88 5.01 3.93
N PRO A 168 0.89 6.17 3.25
CA PRO A 168 -0.28 7.05 3.19
C PRO A 168 -1.50 6.29 2.64
N ASP A 169 -1.32 5.60 1.51
CA ASP A 169 -2.38 4.99 0.72
C ASP A 169 -1.97 3.63 0.08
N SER A 170 -2.94 2.96 -0.55
CA SER A 170 -2.76 1.64 -1.19
C SER A 170 -2.24 1.63 -2.63
N ARG A 171 -2.26 2.75 -3.36
CA ARG A 171 -1.63 2.89 -4.70
C ARG A 171 -0.11 2.97 -4.53
N SER A 172 0.39 3.88 -3.67
CA SER A 172 1.83 4.10 -3.45
C SER A 172 2.61 2.80 -3.18
N GLY A 173 2.09 1.91 -2.33
CA GLY A 173 2.77 0.65 -2.01
C GLY A 173 2.77 -0.37 -3.14
N ARG A 174 1.74 -0.37 -3.99
CA ARG A 174 1.69 -1.24 -5.18
C ARG A 174 2.61 -0.72 -6.26
N ASN A 175 2.66 0.59 -6.45
CA ASN A 175 3.58 1.23 -7.38
C ASN A 175 5.04 0.92 -6.99
N TYR A 176 5.40 0.97 -5.70
CA TYR A 176 6.74 0.57 -5.22
C TYR A 176 7.09 -0.89 -5.53
N VAL A 177 6.20 -1.85 -5.22
CA VAL A 177 6.47 -3.27 -5.50
C VAL A 177 6.48 -3.56 -7.00
N ALA A 178 5.66 -2.87 -7.79
CA ALA A 178 5.67 -2.97 -9.25
C ALA A 178 6.97 -2.42 -9.85
N SER A 179 7.52 -1.32 -9.34
CA SER A 179 8.77 -0.75 -9.85
C SER A 179 9.98 -1.64 -9.54
N LEU A 180 10.05 -2.24 -8.34
CA LEU A 180 11.05 -3.27 -8.03
C LEU A 180 10.87 -4.55 -8.87
N ARG A 181 9.63 -4.96 -9.16
CA ARG A 181 9.35 -6.10 -10.06
C ARG A 181 9.85 -5.85 -11.48
N GLY A 182 9.66 -4.64 -12.02
CA GLY A 182 10.20 -4.27 -13.34
C GLY A 182 11.71 -4.47 -13.39
N VAL A 183 12.43 -3.99 -12.37
CA VAL A 183 13.89 -4.12 -12.28
C VAL A 183 14.33 -5.60 -12.33
N LEU A 184 13.63 -6.49 -11.61
CA LEU A 184 13.85 -7.95 -11.71
C LEU A 184 13.51 -8.50 -13.10
N GLN A 185 12.40 -8.07 -13.71
CA GLN A 185 11.95 -8.54 -15.03
C GLN A 185 12.90 -8.15 -16.17
N SER A 186 13.68 -7.07 -16.02
CA SER A 186 14.70 -6.65 -17.00
C SER A 186 15.85 -7.65 -17.22
N ARG A 187 16.01 -8.64 -16.33
CA ARG A 187 17.16 -9.57 -16.29
C ARG A 187 18.53 -8.89 -16.16
N THR A 188 18.56 -7.69 -15.55
CA THR A 188 19.80 -7.06 -15.05
C THR A 188 20.66 -8.07 -14.26
N ARG A 189 21.96 -8.02 -14.50
CA ARG A 189 23.00 -8.85 -13.89
C ARG A 189 23.81 -8.10 -12.82
N LEU A 190 23.80 -6.76 -12.87
CA LEU A 190 24.55 -5.90 -11.95
C LEU A 190 23.67 -5.26 -10.87
N LEU A 191 22.41 -4.93 -11.17
CA LEU A 191 21.51 -4.28 -10.21
C LEU A 191 20.75 -5.29 -9.35
N THR A 192 20.54 -4.90 -8.10
CA THR A 192 19.90 -5.70 -7.06
C THR A 192 18.73 -4.93 -6.46
N VAL A 193 17.66 -5.60 -6.02
CA VAL A 193 16.55 -4.96 -5.28
C VAL A 193 16.35 -5.60 -3.90
N PRO A 194 16.02 -4.82 -2.86
CA PRO A 194 15.76 -5.36 -1.54
C PRO A 194 14.47 -6.19 -1.53
N LEU A 195 14.49 -7.39 -0.91
CA LEU A 195 13.29 -8.22 -0.74
C LEU A 195 12.21 -7.39 -0.03
N SER A 196 11.09 -7.15 -0.72
CA SER A 196 10.06 -6.21 -0.29
C SER A 196 8.66 -6.77 -0.54
N CYS A 197 7.80 -6.78 0.48
CA CYS A 197 6.43 -7.27 0.38
C CYS A 197 5.41 -6.28 0.97
N MET A 198 4.18 -6.33 0.47
CA MET A 198 3.16 -5.30 0.70
C MET A 198 1.93 -5.88 1.40
N PHE A 199 1.77 -5.55 2.68
CA PHE A 199 0.66 -6.00 3.51
C PHE A 199 -0.54 -5.05 3.44
N PHE A 200 -1.74 -5.62 3.46
CA PHE A 200 -3.00 -4.90 3.63
C PHE A 200 -3.76 -5.51 4.81
N TYR A 201 -3.60 -4.96 6.01
CA TYR A 201 -4.25 -5.47 7.23
C TYR A 201 -5.21 -4.42 7.79
N ARG A 202 -6.47 -4.82 8.05
CA ARG A 202 -7.55 -3.93 8.51
C ARG A 202 -7.69 -2.63 7.70
N GLY A 203 -7.43 -2.70 6.39
CA GLY A 203 -7.44 -1.57 5.46
C GLY A 203 -6.15 -0.73 5.42
N MET A 204 -5.19 -0.95 6.32
CA MET A 204 -3.92 -0.23 6.35
C MET A 204 -2.87 -0.86 5.43
N PRO A 205 -2.20 -0.06 4.58
CA PRO A 205 -1.07 -0.49 3.77
C PRO A 205 0.23 -0.41 4.59
N VAL A 206 0.92 -1.54 4.76
CA VAL A 206 2.26 -1.59 5.37
C VAL A 206 3.24 -2.28 4.42
N LEU A 207 4.28 -1.54 4.01
CA LEU A 207 5.41 -2.07 3.27
C LEU A 207 6.42 -2.67 4.26
N ALA A 208 6.87 -3.91 4.03
CA ALA A 208 7.98 -4.52 4.74
C ALA A 208 9.15 -4.75 3.78
N GLN A 209 10.37 -4.46 4.20
CA GLN A 209 11.57 -4.54 3.38
C GLN A 209 12.75 -5.13 4.16
N ALA A 210 13.46 -6.08 3.57
CA ALA A 210 14.72 -6.58 4.08
C ALA A 210 15.77 -5.46 4.09
N LEU A 211 16.43 -5.24 5.22
CA LEU A 211 17.54 -4.29 5.33
C LEU A 211 18.71 -4.75 4.45
N VAL A 212 19.21 -3.83 3.62
CA VAL A 212 20.47 -4.04 2.89
C VAL A 212 21.64 -3.87 3.87
N PRO A 213 22.70 -4.70 3.83
CA PRO A 213 23.91 -4.45 4.61
C PRO A 213 24.65 -3.22 4.04
N MET A 214 24.37 -2.03 4.56
CA MET A 214 24.98 -0.77 4.11
C MET A 214 26.06 -0.27 5.09
N PRO A 215 27.10 0.44 4.62
CA PRO A 215 27.94 1.24 5.51
C PRO A 215 27.13 2.41 6.10
N ARG A 216 27.64 3.01 7.18
CA ARG A 216 27.02 4.19 7.84
C ARG A 216 26.92 5.43 6.94
N GLU A 217 27.78 5.50 5.93
CA GLU A 217 27.79 6.51 4.89
C GLU A 217 27.69 5.78 3.54
N PRO A 218 26.47 5.50 3.03
CA PRO A 218 26.28 4.70 1.82
C PRO A 218 26.87 5.35 0.56
N THR A 219 27.74 4.63 -0.16
CA THR A 219 28.23 5.05 -1.48
C THR A 219 27.05 5.07 -2.46
N ARG A 220 26.66 6.25 -2.94
CA ARG A 220 25.67 6.38 -4.04
C ARG A 220 26.40 6.23 -5.38
N LEU A 221 26.08 5.16 -6.11
CA LEU A 221 26.68 4.84 -7.41
C LEU A 221 25.92 5.48 -8.58
N TYR A 222 24.64 5.80 -8.40
CA TYR A 222 23.83 6.52 -9.39
C TYR A 222 22.70 7.32 -8.71
N GLY A 223 22.39 8.50 -9.26
CA GLY A 223 21.23 9.31 -8.91
C GLY A 223 21.57 10.80 -8.86
N ALA A 224 20.60 11.63 -8.46
CA ALA A 224 20.81 13.07 -8.31
C ALA A 224 21.95 13.38 -7.32
N GLY A 225 23.01 14.06 -7.77
CA GLY A 225 24.11 14.51 -6.92
C GLY A 225 25.22 13.48 -6.63
N SER A 226 25.24 12.32 -7.29
CA SER A 226 26.41 11.43 -7.30
C SER A 226 27.27 11.61 -8.55
N THR A 227 28.55 11.25 -8.47
CA THR A 227 29.37 10.97 -9.65
C THR A 227 29.00 9.57 -10.15
N ASN A 228 28.16 9.48 -11.17
CA ASN A 228 27.57 8.21 -11.58
C ASN A 228 28.61 7.21 -12.12
N ASN A 229 28.63 6.00 -11.55
CA ASN A 229 29.44 4.88 -12.03
C ASN A 229 28.98 4.48 -13.46
N GLN A 230 29.93 4.31 -14.38
CA GLN A 230 29.63 4.10 -15.80
C GLN A 230 29.06 2.70 -16.11
N GLU A 231 29.43 1.67 -15.35
CA GLU A 231 28.85 0.32 -15.46
C GLU A 231 27.39 0.34 -14.99
N VAL A 232 27.11 1.06 -13.89
CA VAL A 232 25.74 1.28 -13.40
C VAL A 232 24.90 2.10 -14.39
N VAL A 233 25.49 3.10 -15.07
CA VAL A 233 24.82 3.84 -16.16
C VAL A 233 24.48 2.91 -17.34
N ALA A 234 25.42 2.05 -17.75
CA ALA A 234 25.21 1.09 -18.84
C ALA A 234 24.14 0.03 -18.50
N GLU A 235 24.10 -0.44 -17.25
CA GLU A 235 23.09 -1.39 -16.81
C GLU A 235 21.70 -0.73 -16.70
N ILE A 236 21.62 0.52 -16.23
CA ILE A 236 20.37 1.30 -16.20
C ILE A 236 19.83 1.57 -17.61
N LEU A 237 20.72 1.78 -18.59
CA LEU A 237 20.36 1.85 -20.01
C LEU A 237 19.76 0.53 -20.51
N HIS A 238 20.42 -0.59 -20.25
CA HIS A 238 19.93 -1.91 -20.64
C HIS A 238 18.59 -2.26 -19.96
N MET A 239 18.41 -1.89 -18.69
CA MET A 239 17.14 -2.02 -17.98
C MET A 239 16.02 -1.18 -18.64
N ALA A 240 16.32 0.04 -19.12
CA ALA A 240 15.32 0.88 -19.78
C ALA A 240 14.88 0.32 -21.14
N GLU A 241 15.84 -0.19 -21.92
CA GLU A 241 15.61 -0.92 -23.17
C GLU A 241 14.77 -2.20 -22.94
N ALA A 242 15.20 -3.06 -22.00
CA ALA A 242 14.56 -4.34 -21.70
C ALA A 242 13.14 -4.19 -21.08
N LEU A 243 12.81 -3.02 -20.54
CA LEU A 243 11.48 -2.70 -20.01
C LEU A 243 10.67 -1.77 -20.92
N ASN A 244 11.17 -1.38 -22.10
CA ASN A 244 10.53 -0.42 -23.00
C ASN A 244 9.93 0.80 -22.24
N ILE A 245 10.77 1.47 -21.45
CA ILE A 245 10.45 2.69 -20.69
C ILE A 245 11.28 3.87 -21.22
N PRO A 246 10.85 5.13 -21.06
CA PRO A 246 11.67 6.26 -21.44
C PRO A 246 12.96 6.29 -20.62
N PHE A 247 13.99 6.94 -21.17
CA PHE A 247 15.30 7.09 -20.53
C PHE A 247 15.13 7.60 -19.09
N PRO A 248 15.64 6.89 -18.06
CA PRO A 248 15.33 7.21 -16.67
C PRO A 248 15.84 8.60 -16.27
N ASP A 249 14.92 9.37 -15.70
CA ASP A 249 15.00 10.79 -15.33
C ASP A 249 16.02 11.15 -14.23
N GLY A 250 16.93 10.24 -13.89
CA GLY A 250 17.87 10.41 -12.79
C GLY A 250 17.25 10.33 -11.38
N THR A 251 15.96 10.00 -11.24
CA THR A 251 15.34 9.79 -9.91
C THR A 251 15.58 8.38 -9.36
N LEU A 252 16.11 7.44 -10.15
CA LEU A 252 16.69 6.19 -9.65
C LEU A 252 17.82 6.47 -8.62
N GLU A 253 17.90 5.68 -7.56
CA GLU A 253 19.03 5.74 -6.61
C GLU A 253 19.63 4.35 -6.37
N VAL A 254 20.88 4.16 -6.82
CA VAL A 254 21.68 2.93 -6.65
C VAL A 254 22.77 3.14 -5.61
N TYR A 255 22.96 2.17 -4.71
CA TYR A 255 23.95 2.20 -3.64
C TYR A 255 24.76 0.90 -3.56
N GLU A 256 26.01 1.03 -3.11
CA GLU A 256 26.93 -0.09 -2.87
C GLU A 256 26.64 -0.76 -1.51
N GLY A 257 26.35 -2.06 -1.51
CA GLY A 257 26.22 -2.89 -0.32
C GLY A 257 27.58 -3.43 0.17
N LEU A 258 27.67 -3.72 1.48
CA LEU A 258 28.83 -4.36 2.12
C LEU A 258 29.03 -5.82 1.70
N ASP A 259 28.06 -6.42 1.03
CA ASP A 259 28.14 -7.72 0.34
C ASP A 259 28.69 -7.60 -1.10
N GLY A 260 28.98 -6.39 -1.57
CA GLY A 260 29.47 -6.11 -2.92
C GLY A 260 28.39 -5.97 -3.99
N ARG A 261 27.10 -6.04 -3.65
CA ARG A 261 25.98 -5.89 -4.58
C ARG A 261 25.52 -4.44 -4.73
N PHE A 262 24.96 -4.08 -5.88
CA PHE A 262 24.52 -2.71 -6.18
C PHE A 262 22.99 -2.57 -6.06
N TYR A 263 22.53 -2.14 -4.89
CA TYR A 263 21.11 -2.08 -4.56
C TYR A 263 20.44 -0.81 -5.10
N LEU A 264 19.49 -1.00 -6.01
CA LEU A 264 18.54 0.01 -6.43
C LEU A 264 17.45 0.16 -5.34
N THR A 265 17.48 1.28 -4.62
CA THR A 265 16.58 1.54 -3.47
C THR A 265 15.42 2.47 -3.80
N ASN A 266 15.58 3.28 -4.86
CA ASN A 266 14.52 4.05 -5.49
C ASN A 266 14.42 3.64 -6.96
N SER A 267 13.24 3.17 -7.38
CA SER A 267 12.98 2.63 -8.72
C SER A 267 11.84 3.36 -9.46
N ASN A 268 11.40 4.52 -8.96
CA ASN A 268 10.17 5.19 -9.46
C ASN A 268 10.16 5.47 -10.98
N SER A 269 11.32 5.65 -11.63
CA SER A 269 11.41 5.85 -13.08
C SER A 269 10.94 4.65 -13.92
N THR A 270 10.79 3.44 -13.33
CA THR A 270 10.28 2.24 -14.04
C THR A 270 8.74 2.14 -14.06
N LEU A 271 8.05 3.26 -13.84
CA LEU A 271 6.59 3.36 -13.76
C LEU A 271 6.03 4.35 -14.79
N THR A 272 5.48 3.83 -15.88
CA THR A 272 4.73 4.63 -16.86
C THR A 272 3.29 4.89 -16.38
N PRO A 273 2.82 6.15 -16.35
CA PRO A 273 1.42 6.48 -16.08
C PRO A 273 0.45 5.86 -17.09
N LEU A 274 -0.70 5.39 -16.60
CA LEU A 274 -1.80 4.85 -17.38
C LEU A 274 -2.60 5.95 -18.11
N PHE A 275 -2.67 7.13 -17.50
CA PHE A 275 -3.39 8.29 -17.99
C PHE A 275 -2.52 9.54 -17.75
N VAL A 276 -2.72 10.58 -18.57
CA VAL A 276 -2.13 11.90 -18.33
C VAL A 276 -2.55 12.39 -16.93
N ASP A 277 -1.58 12.89 -16.16
CA ASP A 277 -1.75 13.48 -14.82
C ASP A 277 -2.37 12.58 -13.72
N ASP A 278 -2.51 11.25 -13.90
CA ASP A 278 -2.90 10.32 -12.81
C ASP A 278 -1.72 9.45 -12.31
N THR A 279 -1.84 9.10 -11.04
CA THR A 279 -1.04 8.19 -10.22
C THR A 279 -1.25 6.69 -10.52
N ILE A 280 -2.18 6.34 -11.40
CA ILE A 280 -2.40 4.96 -11.84
C ILE A 280 -1.32 4.62 -12.87
N MET A 281 -0.65 3.48 -12.70
CA MET A 281 0.41 3.04 -13.62
C MET A 281 -0.06 1.96 -14.59
N LYS A 282 0.59 1.91 -15.75
CA LYS A 282 0.66 0.71 -16.59
C LYS A 282 1.23 -0.45 -15.78
N ARG A 283 1.04 -1.67 -16.29
CA ARG A 283 1.70 -2.87 -15.77
C ARG A 283 2.75 -3.36 -16.75
N GLN A 284 3.90 -3.75 -16.23
CA GLN A 284 5.00 -4.33 -17.02
C GLN A 284 4.55 -5.61 -17.74
N GLU A 285 3.56 -6.32 -17.18
CA GLU A 285 2.88 -7.45 -17.83
C GLU A 285 2.21 -7.10 -19.18
N MET A 286 1.79 -5.85 -19.43
CA MET A 286 1.15 -5.44 -20.70
C MET A 286 2.11 -5.48 -21.89
N LEU A 287 3.36 -5.05 -21.69
CA LEU A 287 4.39 -4.97 -22.73
C LEU A 287 4.74 -6.35 -23.30
N ARG A 288 4.51 -7.41 -22.52
CA ARG A 288 4.73 -8.81 -22.91
C ARG A 288 3.59 -9.39 -23.78
N VAL A 289 2.48 -8.67 -23.92
CA VAL A 289 1.23 -9.16 -24.53
C VAL A 289 0.86 -8.36 -25.79
N CYS A 290 1.24 -7.09 -25.87
CA CYS A 290 0.97 -6.28 -27.06
C CYS A 290 2.13 -5.33 -27.36
N GLU A 291 2.82 -5.58 -28.48
CA GLU A 291 3.93 -4.76 -29.00
C GLU A 291 3.51 -3.31 -29.30
N CYS A 292 2.20 -3.06 -29.47
CA CYS A 292 1.65 -1.72 -29.62
C CYS A 292 1.64 -0.92 -28.30
N VAL A 293 1.83 -1.58 -27.15
CA VAL A 293 2.04 -0.89 -25.87
C VAL A 293 3.47 -0.37 -25.83
N THR A 294 3.60 0.94 -25.97
CA THR A 294 4.86 1.67 -25.94
C THR A 294 5.22 2.11 -24.51
N ASP A 295 6.31 2.86 -24.40
CA ASP A 295 6.73 3.58 -23.21
C ASP A 295 5.86 4.81 -22.89
N SER A 296 5.15 5.33 -23.89
CA SER A 296 4.26 6.51 -23.83
C SER A 296 2.90 6.20 -23.18
N HIS A 297 2.06 7.21 -22.92
CA HIS A 297 0.78 7.01 -22.22
C HIS A 297 -0.41 6.70 -23.16
N GLU A 298 -0.25 6.77 -24.48
CA GLU A 298 -1.38 6.85 -25.43
C GLU A 298 -1.98 5.47 -25.81
N ASP A 299 -1.18 4.41 -25.75
CA ASP A 299 -1.45 3.11 -26.37
C ASP A 299 -2.35 2.14 -25.60
N THR A 300 -2.61 2.37 -24.31
CA THR A 300 -2.93 1.25 -23.38
C THR A 300 -4.22 0.49 -23.74
N VAL A 301 -5.16 1.16 -24.42
CA VAL A 301 -6.39 0.53 -24.90
C VAL A 301 -6.14 -0.54 -25.98
N ALA A 302 -5.00 -0.53 -26.68
CA ALA A 302 -4.64 -1.49 -27.71
C ALA A 302 -4.45 -2.94 -27.21
N VAL A 303 -4.29 -3.16 -25.89
CA VAL A 303 -4.37 -4.51 -25.31
C VAL A 303 -5.78 -5.09 -25.45
N LEU A 304 -6.81 -4.24 -25.48
CA LEU A 304 -8.22 -4.61 -25.67
C LEU A 304 -8.62 -4.70 -27.15
N ASP A 305 -7.67 -4.55 -28.07
CA ASP A 305 -7.81 -4.81 -29.51
C ASP A 305 -7.22 -6.19 -29.91
N LYS A 306 -7.00 -7.06 -28.92
CA LYS A 306 -6.60 -8.46 -29.09
C LYS A 306 -7.78 -9.36 -28.74
N ASP A 307 -8.26 -10.15 -29.71
CA ASP A 307 -9.39 -11.06 -29.52
C ASP A 307 -9.15 -12.02 -28.35
N GLU A 308 -7.94 -12.59 -28.24
CA GLU A 308 -7.49 -13.45 -27.12
C GLU A 308 -7.76 -12.86 -25.72
N VAL A 309 -7.67 -11.53 -25.57
CA VAL A 309 -7.90 -10.82 -24.31
C VAL A 309 -9.39 -10.66 -24.02
N LEU A 310 -10.19 -10.40 -25.06
CA LEU A 310 -11.64 -10.24 -24.95
C LEU A 310 -12.34 -11.60 -24.79
N ASP A 311 -11.94 -12.61 -25.57
CA ASP A 311 -12.46 -13.97 -25.52
C ASP A 311 -12.29 -14.58 -24.14
N ALA A 312 -11.08 -14.52 -23.56
CA ALA A 312 -10.83 -15.02 -22.21
C ALA A 312 -11.72 -14.34 -21.14
N ILE A 313 -12.12 -13.08 -21.33
CA ILE A 313 -13.06 -12.38 -20.44
C ILE A 313 -14.50 -12.84 -20.68
N VAL A 314 -14.91 -13.00 -21.94
CA VAL A 314 -16.27 -13.41 -22.33
C VAL A 314 -16.52 -14.87 -21.95
N GLU A 315 -15.61 -15.79 -22.28
CA GLU A 315 -15.67 -17.20 -21.86
C GLU A 315 -15.77 -17.33 -20.34
N SER A 316 -14.92 -16.63 -19.59
CA SER A 316 -14.96 -16.60 -18.11
C SER A 316 -16.27 -16.05 -17.54
N CYS A 317 -17.04 -15.26 -18.29
CA CYS A 317 -18.37 -14.80 -17.88
C CYS A 317 -19.49 -15.77 -18.30
N MET A 318 -19.26 -16.62 -19.31
CA MET A 318 -20.24 -17.52 -19.90
C MET A 318 -20.10 -18.98 -19.43
N ASP A 319 -19.00 -19.34 -18.75
CA ASP A 319 -18.79 -20.71 -18.24
C ASP A 319 -19.81 -21.10 -17.15
N SER A 320 -20.71 -21.98 -17.54
CA SER A 320 -21.73 -22.61 -16.67
C SER A 320 -21.16 -23.47 -15.54
N GLY A 321 -19.87 -23.82 -15.55
CA GLY A 321 -19.18 -24.50 -14.45
C GLY A 321 -18.93 -23.60 -13.24
N ILE A 322 -18.96 -22.26 -13.40
CA ILE A 322 -18.64 -21.32 -12.33
C ILE A 322 -19.85 -21.09 -11.42
N SER A 323 -19.78 -21.58 -10.18
CA SER A 323 -20.91 -21.60 -9.25
C SER A 323 -21.32 -20.24 -8.68
N THR A 324 -20.48 -19.20 -8.73
CA THR A 324 -20.84 -17.85 -8.26
C THR A 324 -20.23 -16.71 -9.08
N ILE A 325 -20.92 -15.57 -9.15
CA ILE A 325 -20.39 -14.31 -9.72
C ILE A 325 -19.10 -13.87 -8.98
N THR A 326 -18.95 -14.20 -7.68
CA THR A 326 -17.73 -13.84 -6.94
C THR A 326 -16.51 -14.62 -7.42
N ASP A 327 -16.69 -15.86 -7.88
CA ASP A 327 -15.63 -16.72 -8.42
C ASP A 327 -15.34 -16.42 -9.89
N CYS A 328 -16.37 -16.16 -10.71
CA CYS A 328 -16.22 -15.61 -12.06
C CYS A 328 -15.38 -14.32 -12.02
N LEU A 329 -15.68 -13.42 -11.10
CA LEU A 329 -14.90 -12.19 -10.92
C LEU A 329 -13.48 -12.42 -10.34
N LYS A 330 -13.12 -13.60 -9.82
CA LYS A 330 -11.70 -13.92 -9.56
C LYS A 330 -11.01 -14.18 -10.88
N ILE A 331 -11.53 -15.15 -11.65
CA ILE A 331 -10.99 -15.62 -12.92
C ILE A 331 -10.87 -14.46 -13.93
N VAL A 332 -11.93 -13.66 -14.13
CA VAL A 332 -11.91 -12.47 -14.99
C VAL A 332 -10.86 -11.44 -14.53
N CYS A 333 -10.67 -11.26 -13.22
CA CYS A 333 -9.62 -10.37 -12.71
C CYS A 333 -8.22 -10.96 -12.85
N GLU A 334 -8.07 -12.28 -12.85
CA GLU A 334 -6.81 -12.99 -13.04
C GLU A 334 -6.38 -12.93 -14.51
N HIS A 335 -7.29 -13.14 -15.47
CA HIS A 335 -7.04 -12.88 -16.90
C HIS A 335 -6.66 -11.42 -17.15
N LEU A 336 -7.49 -10.46 -16.73
CA LEU A 336 -7.19 -9.03 -16.88
C LEU A 336 -5.85 -8.65 -16.24
N HIS A 337 -5.50 -9.21 -15.08
CA HIS A 337 -4.19 -8.99 -14.47
C HIS A 337 -3.03 -9.65 -15.22
N GLY A 338 -3.23 -10.84 -15.80
CA GLY A 338 -2.24 -11.57 -16.60
C GLY A 338 -1.92 -10.87 -17.91
N PHE A 339 -2.93 -10.30 -18.57
CA PHE A 339 -2.77 -9.40 -19.71
C PHE A 339 -2.35 -7.96 -19.31
N GLY A 340 -2.07 -7.72 -18.02
CA GLY A 340 -1.65 -6.44 -17.47
C GLY A 340 -2.73 -5.34 -17.43
N VAL A 341 -3.90 -5.56 -18.02
CA VAL A 341 -5.03 -4.62 -18.07
C VAL A 341 -5.38 -4.12 -16.68
N ASN A 342 -5.26 -2.80 -16.49
CA ASN A 342 -5.53 -2.18 -15.20
C ASN A 342 -7.04 -2.24 -14.88
N MET A 343 -7.35 -2.60 -13.64
CA MET A 343 -8.71 -2.71 -13.11
C MET A 343 -9.52 -1.41 -13.13
N CYS A 344 -8.93 -0.27 -13.49
CA CYS A 344 -9.64 0.99 -13.71
C CYS A 344 -10.20 1.11 -15.14
N LEU A 345 -9.78 0.23 -16.07
CA LEU A 345 -10.21 0.19 -17.47
C LEU A 345 -11.51 -0.61 -17.71
N LEU A 346 -12.28 -0.96 -16.66
CA LEU A 346 -13.48 -1.80 -16.82
C LEU A 346 -14.55 -1.13 -17.71
N LYS A 347 -14.60 0.20 -17.79
CA LYS A 347 -15.41 0.93 -18.78
C LYS A 347 -14.98 0.56 -20.21
N GLN A 348 -13.69 0.63 -20.49
CA GLN A 348 -13.11 0.39 -21.82
C GLN A 348 -13.25 -1.09 -22.22
N VAL A 349 -13.09 -2.03 -21.27
CA VAL A 349 -13.40 -3.46 -21.47
C VAL A 349 -14.87 -3.66 -21.86
N ILE A 350 -15.80 -3.06 -21.11
CA ILE A 350 -17.24 -3.09 -21.41
C ILE A 350 -17.56 -2.49 -22.79
N GLN A 351 -16.89 -1.40 -23.16
CA GLN A 351 -17.08 -0.73 -24.44
C GLN A 351 -16.55 -1.59 -25.61
N LYS A 352 -15.31 -2.08 -25.54
CA LYS A 352 -14.70 -2.93 -26.58
C LYS A 352 -15.50 -4.22 -26.83
N ILE A 353 -15.91 -4.92 -25.77
CA ILE A 353 -16.75 -6.12 -25.88
C ILE A 353 -18.14 -5.78 -26.47
N ALA A 354 -18.66 -4.58 -26.23
CA ALA A 354 -19.94 -4.15 -26.80
C ALA A 354 -19.87 -3.60 -28.24
N THR A 355 -18.66 -3.33 -28.75
CA THR A 355 -18.41 -2.90 -30.14
C THR A 355 -17.76 -4.00 -30.99
N SER A 356 -17.49 -5.18 -30.44
CA SER A 356 -17.03 -6.35 -31.20
C SER A 356 -18.20 -7.09 -31.81
N ASP A 357 -18.19 -7.25 -33.14
CA ASP A 357 -19.20 -8.02 -33.89
C ASP A 357 -19.15 -9.53 -33.57
N GLY A 358 -18.13 -10.01 -32.86
CA GLY A 358 -17.96 -11.43 -32.51
C GLY A 358 -18.91 -11.94 -31.42
N TYR A 359 -19.52 -11.06 -30.61
CA TYR A 359 -20.25 -11.47 -29.40
C TYR A 359 -21.76 -11.27 -29.48
N SER A 360 -22.52 -12.28 -29.05
CA SER A 360 -23.97 -12.17 -28.94
C SER A 360 -24.40 -11.11 -27.91
N ALA A 361 -25.50 -10.40 -28.19
CA ALA A 361 -26.04 -9.38 -27.29
C ALA A 361 -26.33 -9.91 -25.87
N ALA A 362 -26.65 -11.20 -25.73
CA ALA A 362 -26.82 -11.87 -24.44
C ALA A 362 -25.50 -12.01 -23.66
N ALA A 363 -24.42 -12.42 -24.34
CA ALA A 363 -23.09 -12.48 -23.73
C ALA A 363 -22.59 -11.09 -23.32
N VAL A 364 -22.73 -10.09 -24.20
CA VAL A 364 -22.39 -8.68 -23.92
C VAL A 364 -23.18 -8.15 -22.70
N ALA A 365 -24.46 -8.48 -22.58
CA ALA A 365 -25.28 -8.07 -21.43
C ALA A 365 -24.85 -8.75 -20.11
N ASN A 366 -24.53 -10.04 -20.15
CA ASN A 366 -24.05 -10.80 -18.99
C ASN A 366 -22.68 -10.28 -18.50
N VAL A 367 -21.72 -10.10 -19.42
CA VAL A 367 -20.41 -9.49 -19.13
C VAL A 367 -20.57 -8.09 -18.52
N LYS A 368 -21.47 -7.25 -19.09
CA LYS A 368 -21.79 -5.93 -18.53
C LYS A 368 -22.28 -6.02 -17.08
N GLU A 369 -23.26 -6.88 -16.77
CA GLU A 369 -23.77 -7.03 -15.40
C GLU A 369 -22.67 -7.50 -14.43
N ILE A 370 -21.88 -8.50 -14.81
CA ILE A 370 -20.77 -9.04 -14.01
C ILE A 370 -19.72 -7.95 -13.73
N LEU A 371 -19.30 -7.18 -14.74
CA LEU A 371 -18.30 -6.13 -14.56
C LEU A 371 -18.86 -4.91 -13.78
N PHE A 372 -20.16 -4.60 -13.88
CA PHE A 372 -20.79 -3.60 -13.01
C PHE A 372 -20.80 -4.02 -11.53
N VAL A 373 -20.97 -5.30 -11.21
CA VAL A 373 -20.82 -5.82 -9.84
C VAL A 373 -19.41 -5.52 -9.31
N GLU A 374 -18.37 -5.75 -10.12
CA GLU A 374 -16.99 -5.49 -9.74
C GLU A 374 -16.67 -4.00 -9.62
N MET A 375 -17.19 -3.15 -10.51
CA MET A 375 -17.03 -1.69 -10.44
C MET A 375 -17.60 -1.14 -9.12
N LEU A 376 -18.82 -1.55 -8.76
CA LEU A 376 -19.47 -1.13 -7.51
C LEU A 376 -18.71 -1.66 -6.29
N ALA A 377 -18.35 -2.94 -6.26
CA ALA A 377 -17.63 -3.56 -5.14
C ALA A 377 -16.25 -2.93 -4.92
N ARG A 378 -15.50 -2.63 -5.99
CA ARG A 378 -14.19 -1.96 -5.92
C ARG A 378 -14.28 -0.47 -5.59
N SER A 379 -15.39 0.20 -5.85
CA SER A 379 -15.63 1.57 -5.35
C SER A 379 -15.91 1.57 -3.85
N VAL A 380 -16.79 0.69 -3.33
CA VAL A 380 -17.04 0.59 -1.88
C VAL A 380 -15.74 0.27 -1.12
N LYS A 381 -14.96 -0.71 -1.61
CA LYS A 381 -13.65 -1.04 -1.02
C LYS A 381 -12.66 0.13 -1.06
N GLN A 382 -12.68 0.95 -2.11
CA GLN A 382 -11.79 2.10 -2.20
C GLN A 382 -12.13 3.16 -1.16
N GLU A 383 -13.40 3.58 -1.06
CA GLU A 383 -13.77 4.64 -0.13
C GLU A 383 -13.66 4.18 1.33
N PHE A 384 -13.98 2.91 1.61
CA PHE A 384 -13.63 2.26 2.88
C PHE A 384 -12.14 2.37 3.18
N TYR A 385 -11.26 1.99 2.25
CA TYR A 385 -9.80 2.10 2.44
C TYR A 385 -9.32 3.55 2.57
N LEU A 386 -9.84 4.49 1.78
CA LEU A 386 -9.47 5.91 1.85
C LEU A 386 -9.91 6.55 3.17
N GLU A 387 -11.12 6.25 3.67
CA GLU A 387 -11.57 6.76 4.96
C GLU A 387 -10.79 6.12 6.13
N VAL A 388 -10.54 4.80 6.08
CA VAL A 388 -9.74 4.10 7.10
C VAL A 388 -8.29 4.59 7.13
N GLN A 389 -7.67 4.78 5.97
CA GLN A 389 -6.31 5.30 5.83
C GLN A 389 -6.25 6.77 6.25
N GLY A 390 -7.19 7.61 5.81
CA GLY A 390 -7.23 9.05 6.13
C GLY A 390 -7.53 9.35 7.60
N LYS A 391 -8.36 8.53 8.27
CA LYS A 391 -8.66 8.67 9.70
C LYS A 391 -7.72 7.84 10.61
N ARG A 392 -6.93 6.92 10.05
CA ARG A 392 -6.05 5.96 10.76
C ARG A 392 -6.79 5.12 11.83
N VAL A 393 -8.02 4.69 11.54
CA VAL A 393 -8.95 4.02 12.50
C VAL A 393 -8.83 2.49 12.55
N ALA A 394 -7.83 1.90 11.91
CA ALA A 394 -7.71 0.45 11.72
C ALA A 394 -7.37 -0.38 12.97
N TYR A 395 -7.29 0.25 14.15
CA TYR A 395 -7.21 -0.43 15.44
C TYR A 395 -8.61 -0.72 16.04
N ASP A 396 -9.68 -0.05 15.58
CA ASP A 396 -11.01 -0.06 16.21
C ASP A 396 -12.06 -0.80 15.34
N ASP A 397 -12.57 -1.94 15.82
CA ASP A 397 -13.51 -2.78 15.05
C ASP A 397 -14.91 -2.17 14.90
N GLU A 398 -15.38 -1.39 15.89
CA GLU A 398 -16.68 -0.73 15.80
C GLU A 398 -16.63 0.38 14.75
N VAL A 399 -15.55 1.17 14.73
CA VAL A 399 -15.35 2.23 13.74
C VAL A 399 -15.07 1.67 12.34
N LEU A 400 -14.33 0.57 12.20
CA LEU A 400 -14.18 -0.13 10.91
C LEU A 400 -15.51 -0.65 10.39
N SER A 401 -16.29 -1.33 11.22
CA SER A 401 -17.61 -1.86 10.88
C SER A 401 -18.58 -0.75 10.46
N ALA A 402 -18.59 0.37 11.19
CA ALA A 402 -19.38 1.55 10.86
C ALA A 402 -18.96 2.21 9.53
N THR A 403 -17.65 2.34 9.28
CA THR A 403 -17.11 2.94 8.05
C THR A 403 -17.41 2.06 6.83
N LEU A 404 -17.29 0.73 6.94
CA LEU A 404 -17.69 -0.19 5.88
C LEU A 404 -19.21 -0.13 5.62
N SER A 405 -20.02 -0.19 6.68
CA SER A 405 -21.49 -0.12 6.60
C SER A 405 -21.98 1.17 5.95
N LYS A 406 -21.34 2.31 6.25
CA LYS A 406 -21.58 3.62 5.62
C LYS A 406 -21.40 3.55 4.10
N HIS A 407 -20.25 3.11 3.62
CA HIS A 407 -19.94 3.09 2.19
C HIS A 407 -20.76 2.03 1.42
N MET A 408 -21.13 0.93 2.08
CA MET A 408 -22.13 0.00 1.53
C MET A 408 -23.52 0.63 1.41
N ALA A 409 -23.96 1.41 2.40
CA ALA A 409 -25.24 2.10 2.34
C ALA A 409 -25.29 3.16 1.23
N GLU A 410 -24.18 3.87 0.99
CA GLU A 410 -24.04 4.85 -0.11
C GLU A 410 -24.23 4.22 -1.50
N ALA A 411 -23.78 2.98 -1.72
CA ALA A 411 -24.04 2.25 -2.98
C ALA A 411 -25.51 1.79 -3.12
N PHE A 412 -26.18 1.44 -2.00
CA PHE A 412 -27.50 0.79 -1.97
C PHE A 412 -28.67 1.72 -1.56
N THR A 413 -28.47 3.03 -1.62
CA THR A 413 -29.46 4.08 -1.27
C THR A 413 -30.52 4.33 -2.38
N THR A 414 -31.31 5.40 -2.31
CA THR A 414 -32.21 5.83 -3.41
C THR A 414 -31.42 6.20 -4.67
N VAL A 415 -32.07 6.28 -5.85
CA VAL A 415 -31.38 6.53 -7.12
C VAL A 415 -30.70 7.91 -7.11
N ASP A 416 -31.41 8.95 -6.68
CA ASP A 416 -30.91 10.33 -6.68
C ASP A 416 -29.70 10.50 -5.74
N VAL A 417 -29.73 9.83 -4.57
CA VAL A 417 -28.63 9.87 -3.60
C VAL A 417 -27.46 8.98 -4.03
N PHE A 418 -27.70 7.92 -4.79
CA PHE A 418 -26.65 7.12 -5.42
C PHE A 418 -25.94 7.92 -6.51
N GLN A 419 -26.70 8.55 -7.42
CA GLN A 419 -26.17 9.36 -8.51
C GLN A 419 -25.37 10.57 -7.98
N SER A 420 -25.91 11.30 -7.00
CA SER A 420 -25.29 12.50 -6.43
C SER A 420 -24.16 12.26 -5.40
N ARG A 421 -23.78 11.00 -5.11
CA ARG A 421 -22.72 10.71 -4.11
C ARG A 421 -21.80 9.54 -4.45
N PHE A 422 -22.35 8.44 -4.94
CA PHE A 422 -21.59 7.20 -5.16
C PHE A 422 -21.25 6.98 -6.64
N LEU A 423 -22.11 7.44 -7.57
CA LEU A 423 -21.79 7.41 -8.99
C LEU A 423 -20.59 8.32 -9.31
N GLU A 424 -20.43 9.48 -8.64
CA GLU A 424 -19.24 10.32 -8.77
C GLU A 424 -17.93 9.56 -8.45
N VAL A 425 -17.94 8.74 -7.39
CA VAL A 425 -16.82 7.88 -7.00
C VAL A 425 -16.50 6.84 -8.08
N VAL A 426 -17.53 6.21 -8.65
CA VAL A 426 -17.38 5.25 -9.75
C VAL A 426 -16.89 5.96 -11.02
N ALA A 427 -17.46 7.12 -11.36
CA ALA A 427 -17.09 7.92 -12.52
C ALA A 427 -15.62 8.33 -12.50
N LYS A 428 -15.18 8.94 -11.39
CA LYS A 428 -13.78 9.32 -11.17
C LYS A 428 -12.80 8.13 -11.18
N LYS A 429 -13.27 6.93 -10.84
CA LYS A 429 -12.44 5.72 -10.78
C LYS A 429 -12.31 4.98 -12.12
N TYR A 430 -13.31 5.09 -12.98
CA TYR A 430 -13.44 4.33 -14.23
C TYR A 430 -13.52 5.21 -15.49
N GLY A 431 -13.38 6.53 -15.35
CA GLY A 431 -13.51 7.48 -16.46
C GLY A 431 -14.90 7.52 -17.06
N VAL A 432 -15.95 7.28 -16.26
CA VAL A 432 -17.35 7.40 -16.72
C VAL A 432 -17.71 8.89 -16.77
N VAL A 433 -18.37 9.29 -17.85
CA VAL A 433 -18.84 10.65 -18.13
C VAL A 433 -20.35 10.64 -18.41
N ASP A 434 -20.99 11.81 -18.43
CA ASP A 434 -22.45 11.94 -18.55
C ASP A 434 -23.00 11.37 -19.88
N GLU A 435 -22.15 11.28 -20.92
CA GLU A 435 -22.47 10.63 -22.20
C GLU A 435 -22.63 9.10 -22.08
N ASP A 436 -22.01 8.43 -21.09
CA ASP A 436 -22.03 6.96 -20.91
C ASP A 436 -23.37 6.45 -20.32
N ASN A 437 -24.49 6.90 -20.88
CA ASN A 437 -25.85 6.65 -20.43
C ASN A 437 -26.17 5.16 -20.21
N ASP A 438 -25.57 4.27 -20.99
CA ASP A 438 -25.70 2.81 -20.85
C ASP A 438 -24.97 2.25 -19.62
N ILE A 439 -23.78 2.77 -19.31
CA ILE A 439 -23.02 2.40 -18.11
C ILE A 439 -23.69 2.96 -16.86
N ILE A 440 -24.13 4.23 -16.92
CA ILE A 440 -24.85 4.89 -15.81
C ILE A 440 -26.16 4.13 -15.49
N ARG A 441 -26.95 3.78 -16.52
CA ARG A 441 -28.19 2.99 -16.38
C ARG A 441 -27.91 1.57 -15.88
N GLY A 442 -26.86 0.92 -16.38
CA GLY A 442 -26.39 -0.38 -15.93
C GLY A 442 -26.03 -0.40 -14.44
N LEU A 443 -25.09 0.46 -14.02
CA LEU A 443 -24.69 0.62 -12.61
C LEU A 443 -25.88 0.95 -11.69
N THR A 444 -26.77 1.84 -12.13
CA THR A 444 -27.97 2.25 -11.37
C THR A 444 -28.94 1.09 -11.13
N THR A 445 -28.96 0.11 -12.05
CA THR A 445 -29.81 -1.10 -11.99
C THR A 445 -29.14 -2.21 -11.17
N VAL A 446 -27.91 -2.57 -11.54
CA VAL A 446 -27.14 -3.69 -10.96
C VAL A 446 -26.92 -3.53 -9.46
N ARG A 447 -26.75 -2.30 -8.97
CA ARG A 447 -26.61 -2.03 -7.52
C ARG A 447 -27.77 -2.57 -6.66
N LEU A 448 -28.98 -2.72 -7.22
CA LEU A 448 -30.14 -3.26 -6.51
C LEU A 448 -30.45 -4.70 -6.93
N SER A 449 -30.40 -5.04 -8.23
CA SER A 449 -30.66 -6.42 -8.68
C SER A 449 -29.61 -7.42 -8.19
N ARG A 450 -28.34 -7.01 -8.12
CA ARG A 450 -27.19 -7.84 -7.71
C ARG A 450 -26.62 -7.46 -6.35
N LYS A 451 -27.46 -6.91 -5.46
CA LYS A 451 -27.04 -6.43 -4.14
C LYS A 451 -26.35 -7.50 -3.31
N ALA A 452 -26.81 -8.76 -3.37
CA ALA A 452 -26.20 -9.85 -2.60
C ALA A 452 -24.80 -10.19 -3.12
N GLU A 453 -24.64 -10.22 -4.44
CA GLU A 453 -23.40 -10.55 -5.14
C GLU A 453 -22.35 -9.42 -5.01
N ILE A 454 -22.78 -8.16 -5.04
CA ILE A 454 -21.91 -7.01 -4.72
C ILE A 454 -21.43 -7.09 -3.27
N VAL A 455 -22.30 -7.41 -2.31
CA VAL A 455 -21.92 -7.59 -0.90
C VAL A 455 -20.93 -8.76 -0.74
N ALA A 456 -21.21 -9.91 -1.36
CA ALA A 456 -20.31 -11.06 -1.34
C ALA A 456 -18.94 -10.73 -1.94
N ARG A 457 -18.92 -9.98 -3.06
CA ARG A 457 -17.68 -9.55 -3.70
C ARG A 457 -16.91 -8.50 -2.88
N ILE A 458 -17.58 -7.57 -2.20
CA ILE A 458 -16.95 -6.66 -1.22
C ILE A 458 -16.28 -7.48 -0.11
N CYS A 459 -16.97 -8.47 0.44
CA CYS A 459 -16.43 -9.35 1.49
C CYS A 459 -15.19 -10.10 1.03
N ALA A 460 -15.26 -10.74 -0.14
CA ALA A 460 -14.14 -11.46 -0.75
C ALA A 460 -12.95 -10.53 -1.07
N LEU A 461 -13.22 -9.33 -1.59
CA LEU A 461 -12.18 -8.33 -1.86
C LEU A 461 -11.53 -7.80 -0.57
N LEU A 462 -12.23 -7.79 0.57
CA LEU A 462 -11.71 -7.32 1.86
C LEU A 462 -11.10 -8.43 2.72
N GLY A 463 -11.34 -9.70 2.40
CA GLY A 463 -10.93 -10.84 3.23
C GLY A 463 -11.74 -10.99 4.52
N VAL A 464 -13.00 -10.53 4.52
CA VAL A 464 -13.89 -10.55 5.69
C VAL A 464 -15.12 -11.43 5.44
N THR A 465 -15.75 -11.88 6.52
CA THR A 465 -17.05 -12.56 6.50
C THR A 465 -18.10 -11.73 7.24
N ILE A 466 -19.37 -11.80 6.83
CA ILE A 466 -20.48 -11.16 7.55
C ILE A 466 -21.15 -12.18 8.47
N GLU A 467 -20.88 -12.08 9.76
CA GLU A 467 -21.59 -12.85 10.77
C GLU A 467 -23.04 -12.34 10.91
N LYS A 468 -24.00 -13.18 10.51
CA LYS A 468 -25.42 -12.94 10.83
C LYS A 468 -25.65 -13.22 12.31
N ASN A 469 -25.59 -12.18 13.15
CA ASN A 469 -25.93 -12.24 14.58
C ASN A 469 -27.44 -12.46 14.83
N GLY A 470 -27.94 -13.60 14.36
CA GLY A 470 -29.35 -14.01 14.34
C GLY A 470 -29.87 -14.56 15.67
N ARG A 471 -29.43 -14.03 16.82
CA ARG A 471 -30.06 -14.32 18.12
C ARG A 471 -30.92 -13.14 18.56
N LYS A 472 -32.21 -13.22 18.20
CA LYS A 472 -33.26 -12.59 19.03
C LYS A 472 -33.08 -13.12 20.45
N LYS A 473 -32.80 -12.23 21.41
CA LYS A 473 -33.00 -12.57 22.82
C LYS A 473 -34.51 -12.70 23.01
N ASN A 474 -35.01 -13.93 23.12
CA ASN A 474 -36.37 -14.13 23.62
C ASN A 474 -36.42 -13.55 25.05
N PRO A 475 -37.41 -12.70 25.38
CA PRO A 475 -37.63 -12.32 26.76
C PRO A 475 -38.14 -13.54 27.54
N THR A 476 -37.49 -13.82 28.66
CA THR A 476 -37.94 -14.69 29.74
C THR A 476 -37.88 -13.87 31.03
#